data_AF-A0A4Y7J7H8-F1
#
_entry.id   AF-A0A4Y7J7H8-F1
#
_cell.length_a   1.000
_cell.length_b   1.000
_cell.length_c   1.000
_cell.angle_alpha   90.00
_cell.angle_beta   90.00
_cell.angle_gamma   90.00
#
_symmetry.space_group_name_H-M   'P 1'
#
loop_
_entity.id
_entity.type
_entity.pdbx_description
1 polymer ?
#
loop_
_entity_poly.entity_id
_entity_poly.type
_entity_poly.pdbx_seq_one_letter_code
_entity_poly.pdbx_strand_id
1 'polypeptide(L)'
;MSSAKDVRHVSTTKVRPASYIGQETDNYQRIDLNPFHLVFLSGTYMQKGLMFTNSQSLPKQQQKEDGANDECISDKINEKHEDDNTISVYINSNFEGVDFIHATADISAEDILSPTFVPQSIIDSLIPFNGVTELSDGALFIGCSANHSVCDGASIWHFIHSWSAISRSLGDHTSSPLPVFERWFIKETDCPIRLPFSFAEKF
;
A
#
# COMPACT_ATOMS: atom_id res chain seq x y z
N MET A 1 -23.30 -26.77 1.32
CA MET A 1 -23.27 -25.30 1.47
C MET A 1 -22.11 -25.00 2.40
N SER A 2 -20.95 -24.65 1.85
CA SER A 2 -19.80 -24.24 2.66
C SER A 2 -20.10 -22.86 3.22
N SER A 3 -20.06 -22.70 4.54
CA SER A 3 -20.06 -21.37 5.16
C SER A 3 -18.92 -20.57 4.54
N ALA A 4 -19.19 -19.34 4.11
CA ALA A 4 -18.11 -18.45 3.68
C ALA A 4 -17.21 -18.25 4.91
N LYS A 5 -15.91 -18.54 4.76
CA LYS A 5 -14.92 -18.26 5.79
C LYS A 5 -14.74 -16.75 5.83
N ASP A 6 -15.18 -16.14 6.92
CA ASP A 6 -15.35 -14.70 7.03
C ASP A 6 -14.10 -14.04 7.60
N VAL A 7 -13.76 -12.86 7.08
CA VAL A 7 -12.68 -12.02 7.59
C VAL A 7 -13.32 -10.87 8.35
N ARG A 8 -12.97 -10.77 9.63
CA ARG A 8 -13.50 -9.79 10.56
C ARG A 8 -12.47 -8.72 10.84
N HIS A 9 -12.84 -7.47 10.55
CA HIS A 9 -12.09 -6.30 10.98
C HIS A 9 -12.02 -6.20 12.52
N VAL A 10 -10.83 -5.92 13.05
CA VAL A 10 -10.58 -5.71 14.48
C VAL A 10 -10.28 -4.24 14.75
N SER A 11 -9.32 -3.66 14.03
CA SER A 11 -8.94 -2.26 14.19
C SER A 11 -8.27 -1.70 12.93
N THR A 12 -8.25 -0.38 12.83
CA THR A 12 -7.46 0.36 11.83
C THR A 12 -6.57 1.34 12.57
N THR A 13 -5.30 1.40 12.19
CA THR A 13 -4.31 2.32 12.73
C THR A 13 -3.69 3.13 11.61
N LYS A 14 -3.72 4.45 11.71
CA LYS A 14 -3.06 5.32 10.74
C LYS A 14 -1.54 5.36 11.00
N VAL A 15 -0.76 4.80 10.09
CA VAL A 15 0.70 4.73 10.18
C VAL A 15 1.30 5.90 9.41
N ARG A 16 1.99 6.79 10.11
CA ARG A 16 2.63 7.99 9.55
C ARG A 16 4.15 7.87 9.55
N PRO A 17 4.85 8.54 8.61
CA PRO A 17 6.30 8.63 8.65
C PRO A 17 6.77 9.26 9.98
N ALA A 18 7.64 8.55 10.71
CA ALA A 18 8.09 8.98 12.05
C ALA A 18 8.73 10.38 12.04
N SER A 19 9.44 10.73 10.96
CA SER A 19 10.11 12.02 10.78
C SER A 19 9.17 13.23 10.72
N TYR A 20 7.87 13.01 10.48
CA TYR A 20 6.86 14.06 10.28
C TYR A 20 5.80 14.10 11.38
N ILE A 21 5.98 13.32 12.46
CA ILE A 21 5.10 13.37 13.63
C ILE A 21 5.29 14.71 14.34
N GLY A 22 4.26 15.56 14.36
CA GLY A 22 4.24 16.85 15.06
C GLY A 22 4.71 18.06 14.23
N GLN A 23 4.96 17.90 12.93
CA GLN A 23 5.16 19.02 12.01
C GLN A 23 3.85 19.39 11.31
N GLU A 24 3.63 20.68 11.02
CA GLU A 24 2.50 21.11 10.17
C GLU A 24 2.64 20.50 8.77
N THR A 25 1.53 19.97 8.25
CA THR A 25 1.45 19.21 6.98
C THR A 25 1.45 20.10 5.74
N ASP A 26 1.71 21.39 5.86
CA ASP A 26 1.67 22.34 4.74
C ASP A 26 2.83 22.16 3.73
N ASN A 27 3.78 21.27 4.02
CA ASN A 27 4.91 20.97 3.16
C ASN A 27 4.63 19.75 2.29
N TYR A 28 3.66 19.85 1.38
CA TYR A 28 3.34 18.76 0.45
C TYR A 28 4.32 18.71 -0.72
N GLN A 29 4.83 17.52 -1.03
CA GLN A 29 5.67 17.32 -2.21
C GLN A 29 4.83 16.80 -3.37
N ARG A 30 4.70 17.62 -4.41
CA ARG A 30 4.17 17.19 -5.71
C ARG A 30 5.19 16.30 -6.41
N ILE A 31 4.76 15.11 -6.83
CA ILE A 31 5.57 14.20 -7.62
C ILE A 31 4.87 13.90 -8.95
N ASP A 32 5.34 14.54 -10.02
CA ASP A 32 4.79 14.36 -11.37
C ASP A 32 5.08 12.96 -11.91
N LEU A 33 4.10 12.39 -12.59
CA LEU A 33 4.18 11.04 -13.17
C LEU A 33 4.90 11.10 -14.52
N ASN A 34 5.79 10.15 -14.77
CA ASN A 34 6.42 9.97 -16.07
C ASN A 34 5.52 9.09 -16.97
N PRO A 35 5.80 8.97 -18.27
CA PRO A 35 4.94 8.21 -19.18
C PRO A 35 4.74 6.75 -18.75
N PHE A 36 5.75 6.10 -18.16
CA PHE A 36 5.63 4.72 -17.67
C PHE A 36 4.64 4.61 -16.53
N HIS A 37 4.66 5.54 -15.57
CA HIS A 37 3.69 5.56 -14.47
C HIS A 37 2.26 5.78 -14.97
N LEU A 38 2.08 6.63 -16.00
CA LEU A 38 0.76 6.93 -16.57
C LEU A 38 0.08 5.70 -17.20
N VAL A 39 0.85 4.80 -17.81
CA VAL A 39 0.33 3.53 -18.37
C VAL A 39 -0.28 2.65 -17.27
N PHE A 40 0.21 2.74 -16.04
CA PHE A 40 -0.26 1.95 -14.90
C PHE A 40 -1.29 2.68 -14.03
N LEU A 41 -1.76 3.87 -14.43
CA LEU A 41 -2.74 4.62 -13.64
C LEU A 41 -4.04 3.85 -13.43
N SER A 42 -4.57 3.22 -14.48
CA SER A 42 -5.77 2.37 -14.46
C SER A 42 -5.44 0.89 -14.20
N GLY A 43 -4.20 0.59 -13.82
CA GLY A 43 -3.79 -0.78 -13.51
C GLY A 43 -4.40 -1.27 -12.21
N THR A 44 -4.65 -2.58 -12.12
CA THR A 44 -5.01 -3.20 -10.84
C THR A 44 -3.89 -2.98 -9.82
N TYR A 45 -4.25 -2.83 -8.56
CA TYR A 45 -3.27 -2.74 -7.48
C TYR A 45 -2.41 -3.99 -7.46
N MET A 46 -1.10 -3.82 -7.34
CA MET A 46 -0.22 -4.91 -7.01
C MET A 46 -0.57 -5.40 -5.63
N GLN A 47 -0.68 -6.71 -5.50
CA GLN A 47 -1.18 -7.37 -4.33
C GLN A 47 -0.18 -8.45 -3.90
N LYS A 48 0.20 -8.44 -2.63
CA LYS A 48 1.15 -9.41 -2.05
C LYS A 48 0.67 -9.85 -0.68
N GLY A 49 0.87 -11.14 -0.40
CA GLY A 49 0.57 -11.77 0.87
C GLY A 49 1.77 -12.55 1.38
N LEU A 50 2.06 -12.44 2.68
CA LEU A 50 3.10 -13.20 3.37
C LEU A 50 2.46 -13.93 4.54
N MET A 51 2.65 -15.25 4.64
CA MET A 51 2.09 -16.06 5.71
C MET A 51 3.18 -16.54 6.67
N PHE A 52 2.89 -16.50 7.97
CA PHE A 52 3.78 -16.88 9.06
C PHE A 52 3.08 -17.90 9.95
N THR A 53 3.60 -19.14 9.98
CA THR A 53 2.95 -20.30 10.63
C THR A 53 3.58 -20.71 11.96
N ASN A 54 4.44 -19.88 12.55
CA ASN A 54 5.15 -20.21 13.79
C ASN A 54 4.59 -19.43 14.98
N SER A 55 4.43 -20.13 16.11
CA SER A 55 3.90 -19.73 17.43
C SER A 55 4.58 -18.53 18.12
N GLN A 56 5.33 -17.68 17.41
CA GLN A 56 5.94 -16.50 18.01
C GLN A 56 4.89 -15.39 18.09
N SER A 57 4.51 -15.08 19.33
CA SER A 57 3.63 -14.00 19.73
C SER A 57 3.85 -12.73 18.91
N LEU A 58 2.74 -12.07 18.52
CA LEU A 58 2.72 -10.77 17.87
C LEU A 58 3.82 -9.83 18.44
N PRO A 59 4.56 -9.11 17.60
CA PRO A 59 5.16 -7.86 18.05
C PRO A 59 4.00 -7.01 18.59
N LYS A 60 4.07 -6.62 19.87
CA LYS A 60 3.12 -5.68 20.47
C LYS A 60 3.28 -4.32 19.78
N GLN A 61 2.68 -4.15 18.61
CA GLN A 61 2.51 -2.83 18.00
C GLN A 61 1.30 -2.18 18.67
N GLN A 62 1.53 -1.59 19.84
CA GLN A 62 0.58 -0.69 20.46
C GLN A 62 0.61 0.63 19.71
N GLN A 63 -0.31 0.88 18.78
CA GLN A 63 -0.57 2.24 18.31
C GLN A 63 -2.07 2.51 18.13
N LYS A 64 -2.43 3.74 18.47
CA LYS A 64 -3.71 4.20 19.02
C LYS A 64 -4.77 4.43 17.93
N GLU A 65 -6.03 4.30 18.37
CA GLU A 65 -7.30 4.39 17.66
C GLU A 65 -7.54 5.72 16.92
N ASP A 66 -8.04 5.66 15.68
CA ASP A 66 -9.37 6.14 15.23
C ASP A 66 -9.42 6.34 13.71
N GLY A 67 -10.55 5.91 13.11
CA GLY A 67 -11.09 6.43 11.86
C GLY A 67 -10.57 5.81 10.55
N ALA A 68 -11.39 4.95 9.96
CA ALA A 68 -11.20 4.36 8.63
C ALA A 68 -11.25 5.41 7.51
N ASN A 69 -10.40 5.25 6.49
CA ASN A 69 -10.73 5.40 5.08
C ASN A 69 -9.66 4.69 4.23
N ASP A 70 -10.09 3.66 3.50
CA ASP A 70 -9.27 2.92 2.54
C ASP A 70 -8.69 3.86 1.47
N GLU A 71 -7.43 4.28 1.60
CA GLU A 71 -6.66 4.80 0.48
C GLU A 71 -5.16 4.56 0.70
N CYS A 72 -4.57 3.84 -0.24
CA CYS A 72 -3.21 3.32 -0.21
C CYS A 72 -2.20 4.38 -0.64
N ILE A 73 -1.04 4.42 0.06
CA ILE A 73 0.21 5.13 -0.23
C ILE A 73 0.04 6.27 -1.28
N SER A 74 -0.25 7.46 -0.76
CA SER A 74 -0.32 8.78 -1.44
C SER A 74 -1.51 9.03 -2.37
N ASP A 75 -2.27 10.07 -2.04
CA ASP A 75 -3.43 10.51 -2.81
C ASP A 75 -3.00 10.94 -4.21
N LYS A 76 -3.61 10.31 -5.22
CA LYS A 76 -3.47 10.76 -6.60
C LYS A 76 -4.40 11.95 -6.81
N ILE A 77 -3.85 13.06 -7.29
CA ILE A 77 -4.64 14.26 -7.57
C ILE A 77 -4.66 14.49 -9.08
N ASN A 78 -5.88 14.71 -9.59
CA ASN A 78 -6.14 15.16 -10.94
C ASN A 78 -6.26 16.68 -10.95
N GLU A 79 -5.39 17.36 -11.69
CA GLU A 79 -5.47 18.80 -11.93
C GLU A 79 -5.99 19.04 -13.35
N LYS A 80 -7.07 19.81 -13.45
CA LYS A 80 -7.68 20.20 -14.73
C LYS A 80 -7.09 21.52 -15.20
N HIS A 81 -6.72 21.57 -16.46
CA HIS A 81 -6.21 22.76 -17.13
C HIS A 81 -7.23 23.20 -18.18
N GLU A 82 -7.96 24.28 -17.89
CA GLU A 82 -9.06 24.77 -18.73
C GLU A 82 -8.56 25.52 -19.98
N ASP A 83 -7.30 25.97 -19.98
CA ASP A 83 -6.68 26.70 -21.07
C ASP A 83 -6.43 25.85 -22.32
N ASP A 84 -6.13 24.57 -22.14
CA ASP A 84 -5.85 23.62 -23.24
C ASP A 84 -6.75 22.37 -23.25
N ASN A 85 -7.77 22.31 -22.37
CA ASN A 85 -8.66 21.17 -22.17
C ASN A 85 -7.91 19.86 -21.85
N THR A 86 -6.87 19.94 -21.03
CA THR A 86 -6.08 18.78 -20.58
C THR A 86 -6.12 18.58 -19.07
N ILE A 87 -5.81 17.36 -18.63
CA ILE A 87 -5.52 17.05 -17.23
C ILE A 87 -4.05 16.75 -17.05
N SER A 88 -3.53 16.99 -15.85
CA SER A 88 -2.30 16.36 -15.38
C SER A 88 -2.57 15.56 -14.12
N VAL A 89 -1.89 14.43 -13.98
CA VAL A 89 -1.99 13.56 -12.80
C VAL A 89 -0.65 13.57 -12.08
N TYR A 90 -0.69 13.82 -10.77
CA TYR A 90 0.50 13.78 -9.92
C TYR A 90 0.18 13.10 -8.59
N ILE A 91 1.24 12.73 -7.88
CA ILE A 91 1.15 12.23 -6.51
C ILE A 91 1.30 13.38 -5.55
N ASN A 92 0.35 13.51 -4.61
CA ASN A 92 0.46 14.41 -3.49
C ASN A 92 1.08 13.69 -2.28
N SER A 93 2.35 13.95 -1.99
CA SER A 93 2.99 13.45 -0.77
C SER A 93 2.76 14.44 0.37
N ASN A 94 1.62 14.29 1.04
CA ASN A 94 1.18 15.10 2.21
C ASN A 94 1.57 14.47 3.56
N PHE A 95 2.21 13.29 3.55
CA PHE A 95 2.62 12.56 4.77
C PHE A 95 1.46 12.27 5.74
N GLU A 96 0.23 12.17 5.23
CA GLU A 96 -0.96 11.80 6.04
C GLU A 96 -0.88 10.38 6.57
N GLY A 97 -0.07 9.53 5.94
CA GLY A 97 0.14 8.15 6.33
C GLY A 97 -0.76 7.20 5.57
N VAL A 98 -0.81 5.96 6.04
CA VAL A 98 -1.60 4.88 5.45
C VAL A 98 -2.36 4.15 6.51
N ASP A 99 -3.54 3.66 6.16
CA ASP A 99 -4.32 2.81 7.06
C ASP A 99 -3.67 1.42 7.14
N PHE A 100 -3.37 1.00 8.37
CA PHE A 100 -2.88 -0.33 8.69
C PHE A 100 -3.98 -1.10 9.44
N ILE A 101 -4.44 -2.19 8.86
CA ILE A 101 -5.61 -2.92 9.32
C ILE A 101 -5.21 -4.16 10.10
N HIS A 102 -5.82 -4.35 11.26
CA HIS A 102 -5.78 -5.61 11.99
C HIS A 102 -7.12 -6.32 11.79
N ALA A 103 -7.07 -7.58 11.36
CA ALA A 103 -8.23 -8.41 11.16
C ALA A 103 -8.03 -9.81 11.78
N THR A 104 -9.11 -10.55 11.94
CA THR A 104 -9.08 -11.99 12.20
C THR A 104 -9.87 -12.73 11.13
N ALA A 105 -9.55 -13.99 10.87
CA ALA A 105 -10.22 -14.80 9.86
C ALA A 105 -10.52 -16.20 10.37
N ASP A 106 -11.71 -16.73 10.05
CA ASP A 106 -12.03 -18.14 10.24
C ASP A 106 -11.44 -19.01 9.11
N ILE A 107 -10.15 -18.80 8.87
CA ILE A 107 -9.33 -19.44 7.84
C ILE A 107 -8.08 -19.94 8.56
N SER A 108 -7.70 -21.19 8.35
CA SER A 108 -6.45 -21.76 8.88
C SER A 108 -5.31 -21.67 7.84
N ALA A 109 -4.07 -21.81 8.28
CA ALA A 109 -2.94 -21.92 7.35
C ALA A 109 -3.07 -23.15 6.44
N GLU A 110 -3.69 -24.24 6.90
CA GLU A 110 -3.93 -25.45 6.10
C GLU A 110 -4.92 -25.22 4.95
N ASP A 111 -5.89 -24.32 5.14
CA ASP A 111 -6.83 -23.93 4.07
C ASP A 111 -6.15 -23.21 2.91
N ILE A 112 -5.00 -22.60 3.17
CA ILE A 112 -4.18 -21.88 2.19
C ILE A 112 -3.10 -22.82 1.62
N LEU A 113 -2.49 -23.66 2.46
CA LEU A 113 -1.33 -24.48 2.06
C LEU A 113 -1.68 -25.86 1.49
N SER A 114 -2.78 -26.48 1.91
CA SER A 114 -3.14 -27.83 1.45
C SER A 114 -3.64 -27.90 0.00
N PRO A 115 -4.41 -26.91 -0.51
CA PRO A 115 -4.88 -26.98 -1.90
C PRO A 115 -3.74 -26.75 -2.89
N THR A 116 -3.80 -27.41 -4.05
CA THR A 116 -2.88 -27.11 -5.17
C THR A 116 -3.07 -25.68 -5.69
N PHE A 117 -4.31 -25.18 -5.62
CA PHE A 117 -4.67 -23.79 -5.96
C PHE A 117 -5.55 -23.25 -4.84
N VAL A 118 -5.13 -22.13 -4.24
CA VAL A 118 -5.92 -21.46 -3.21
C VAL A 118 -7.21 -20.94 -3.82
N PRO A 119 -8.39 -21.22 -3.22
CA PRO A 119 -9.65 -20.66 -3.69
C PRO A 119 -9.60 -19.13 -3.77
N GLN A 120 -10.07 -18.56 -4.87
CA GLN A 120 -10.07 -17.11 -5.08
C GLN A 120 -10.82 -16.36 -3.97
N SER A 121 -11.88 -16.95 -3.42
CA SER A 121 -12.61 -16.39 -2.28
C SER A 121 -11.78 -16.21 -1.01
N ILE A 122 -10.71 -16.99 -0.82
CA ILE A 122 -9.78 -16.80 0.31
C ILE A 122 -8.82 -15.65 0.02
N ILE A 123 -8.33 -15.58 -1.22
CA ILE A 123 -7.44 -14.51 -1.70
C ILE A 123 -8.13 -13.15 -1.63
N ASP A 124 -9.36 -13.06 -2.15
CA ASP A 124 -10.17 -11.84 -2.17
C ASP A 124 -10.53 -11.37 -0.76
N SER A 125 -10.58 -12.26 0.22
CA SER A 125 -10.86 -11.90 1.61
C SER A 125 -9.61 -11.45 2.39
N LEU A 126 -8.42 -11.96 2.06
CA LEU A 126 -7.20 -11.70 2.85
C LEU A 126 -6.36 -10.53 2.33
N ILE A 127 -6.36 -10.31 1.01
CA ILE A 127 -5.44 -9.38 0.34
C ILE A 127 -5.91 -7.92 0.22
N PRO A 128 -7.22 -7.55 0.33
CA PRO A 128 -7.62 -6.14 0.23
C PRO A 128 -6.98 -5.25 1.30
N PHE A 129 -6.57 -5.84 2.42
CA PHE A 129 -6.11 -5.10 3.58
C PHE A 129 -4.60 -4.85 3.53
N ASN A 130 -4.20 -3.59 3.72
CA ASN A 130 -2.84 -3.24 4.10
C ASN A 130 -2.69 -3.51 5.59
N GLY A 131 -2.14 -4.65 5.99
CA GLY A 131 -2.14 -4.98 7.40
C GLY A 131 -1.90 -6.45 7.74
N VAL A 132 -2.35 -6.84 8.92
CA VAL A 132 -2.18 -8.18 9.47
C VAL A 132 -3.52 -8.83 9.77
N THR A 133 -3.67 -10.09 9.36
CA THR A 133 -4.82 -10.93 9.65
C THR A 133 -4.37 -12.13 10.50
N GLU A 134 -4.99 -12.29 11.66
CA GLU A 134 -4.83 -13.48 12.51
C GLU A 134 -5.74 -14.61 12.01
N LEU A 135 -5.14 -15.75 11.71
CA LEU A 135 -5.82 -16.96 11.26
C LEU A 135 -6.35 -17.78 12.45
N SER A 136 -7.31 -18.67 12.21
CA SER A 136 -8.01 -19.45 13.26
C SER A 136 -7.09 -20.38 14.04
N ASP A 137 -5.94 -20.77 13.47
CA ASP A 137 -4.90 -21.62 14.07
C ASP A 137 -3.75 -20.81 14.70
N GLY A 138 -3.87 -19.48 14.76
CA GLY A 138 -2.87 -18.57 15.31
C GLY A 138 -1.75 -18.20 14.34
N ALA A 139 -1.81 -18.64 13.07
CA ALA A 139 -0.92 -18.13 12.04
C ALA A 139 -1.24 -16.66 11.72
N LEU A 140 -0.25 -15.94 11.17
CA LEU A 140 -0.42 -14.56 10.74
C LEU A 140 -0.30 -14.46 9.23
N PHE A 141 -1.21 -13.71 8.62
CA PHE A 141 -1.14 -13.32 7.22
C PHE A 141 -0.92 -11.80 7.14
N ILE A 142 0.13 -11.36 6.46
CA ILE A 142 0.40 -9.95 6.20
C ILE A 142 0.06 -9.67 4.74
N GLY A 143 -0.96 -8.85 4.52
CA GLY A 143 -1.40 -8.39 3.21
C GLY A 143 -0.88 -6.98 2.93
N CYS A 144 -0.52 -6.72 1.67
CA CYS A 144 -0.34 -5.36 1.18
C CYS A 144 -0.81 -5.20 -0.27
N SER A 145 -1.36 -4.02 -0.54
CA SER A 145 -1.77 -3.54 -1.84
C SER A 145 -1.02 -2.24 -2.16
N ALA A 146 -0.57 -2.08 -3.40
CA ALA A 146 0.10 -0.86 -3.84
C ALA A 146 -0.25 -0.53 -5.29
N ASN A 147 -0.48 0.75 -5.58
CA ASN A 147 -0.81 1.15 -6.94
C ASN A 147 0.44 1.06 -7.84
N HIS A 148 0.32 0.39 -8.98
CA HIS A 148 1.45 0.15 -9.87
C HIS A 148 1.97 1.43 -10.58
N SER A 149 1.21 2.53 -10.56
CA SER A 149 1.71 3.84 -11.01
C SER A 149 2.68 4.48 -10.01
N VAL A 150 2.71 4.00 -8.76
CA VAL A 150 3.50 4.57 -7.66
C VAL A 150 4.81 3.79 -7.47
N CYS A 151 4.76 2.46 -7.64
CA CYS A 151 5.89 1.58 -7.45
C CYS A 151 5.90 0.45 -8.46
N ASP A 152 7.07 -0.16 -8.67
CA ASP A 152 7.22 -1.42 -9.39
C ASP A 152 7.41 -2.59 -8.41
N GLY A 153 7.52 -3.81 -8.95
CA GLY A 153 7.70 -5.00 -8.13
C GLY A 153 8.99 -4.97 -7.29
N ALA A 154 10.07 -4.37 -7.78
CA ALA A 154 11.33 -4.25 -7.05
C ALA A 154 11.19 -3.30 -5.86
N SER A 155 10.49 -2.19 -6.05
CA SER A 155 10.20 -1.19 -5.02
C SER A 155 9.32 -1.76 -3.90
N ILE A 156 8.31 -2.57 -4.22
CA ILE A 156 7.50 -3.29 -3.21
C ILE A 156 8.38 -4.23 -2.38
N TRP A 157 9.23 -5.03 -3.02
CA TRP A 157 10.11 -5.94 -2.27
C TRP A 157 11.13 -5.19 -1.41
N HIS A 158 11.65 -4.07 -1.90
CA HIS A 158 12.52 -3.20 -1.12
C HIS A 158 11.78 -2.64 0.11
N PHE A 159 10.53 -2.20 -0.05
CA PHE A 159 9.69 -1.77 1.06
C PHE A 159 9.50 -2.87 2.11
N ILE A 160 9.11 -4.08 1.69
CA ILE A 160 8.93 -5.24 2.58
C ILE A 160 10.24 -5.58 3.30
N HIS A 161 11.37 -5.57 2.58
CA HIS A 161 12.69 -5.83 3.16
C HIS A 161 13.03 -4.80 4.25
N SER A 162 12.89 -3.51 3.95
CA SER A 162 13.16 -2.42 4.89
C SER A 162 12.21 -2.44 6.08
N TRP A 163 10.91 -2.66 5.88
CA TRP A 163 9.95 -2.80 6.97
C TRP A 163 10.31 -3.97 7.88
N SER A 164 10.69 -5.12 7.31
CA SER A 164 11.12 -6.27 8.10
C SER A 164 12.42 -6.01 8.88
N ALA A 165 13.37 -5.27 8.29
CA ALA A 165 14.62 -4.90 8.95
C ALA A 165 14.36 -3.97 10.14
N ILE A 166 13.52 -2.95 9.93
CA ILE A 166 13.08 -2.02 10.98
C ILE A 166 12.37 -2.78 12.11
N SER A 167 11.46 -3.70 11.80
CA SER A 167 10.74 -4.50 12.80
C SER A 167 11.64 -5.41 13.62
N ARG A 168 12.79 -5.85 13.07
CA ARG A 168 13.79 -6.66 13.80
C ARG A 168 14.78 -5.79 14.58
N SER A 169 15.11 -4.61 14.07
CA SER A 169 15.98 -3.68 14.77
C SER A 169 15.21 -3.01 15.89
N LEU A 170 15.53 -3.33 17.14
CA LEU A 170 14.88 -2.83 18.35
C LEU A 170 15.23 -1.34 18.62
N GLY A 171 15.11 -0.47 17.61
CA GLY A 171 15.52 0.94 17.64
C GLY A 171 16.94 1.22 17.15
N ASP A 172 17.70 0.21 16.71
CA ASP A 172 19.04 0.43 16.13
C ASP A 172 18.92 0.67 14.62
N HIS A 173 19.10 1.91 14.18
CA HIS A 173 18.86 2.33 12.80
C HIS A 173 19.87 1.67 11.85
N THR A 174 19.58 0.46 11.39
CA THR A 174 20.27 -0.10 10.23
C THR A 174 19.94 0.79 9.04
N SER A 175 20.98 1.46 8.51
CA SER A 175 20.89 2.29 7.31
C SER A 175 20.49 1.40 6.14
N SER A 176 19.18 1.31 5.87
CA SER A 176 18.71 0.88 4.56
C SER A 176 18.98 2.03 3.58
N PRO A 177 19.39 1.73 2.34
CA PRO A 177 19.51 2.77 1.33
C PRO A 177 18.16 3.47 1.19
N LEU A 178 18.18 4.80 1.25
CA LEU A 178 16.97 5.59 1.12
C LEU A 178 16.34 5.31 -0.26
N PRO A 179 15.01 5.16 -0.34
CA PRO A 179 14.35 5.09 -1.63
C PRO A 179 14.65 6.36 -2.43
N VAL A 180 14.94 6.19 -3.72
CA VAL A 180 15.18 7.31 -4.64
C VAL A 180 13.84 7.86 -5.08
N PHE A 181 13.51 9.08 -4.63
CA PHE A 181 12.28 9.77 -5.01
C PHE A 181 12.41 10.59 -6.29
N GLU A 182 13.64 10.83 -6.76
CA GLU A 182 13.90 11.50 -8.03
C GLU A 182 13.48 10.61 -9.20
N ARG A 183 12.43 11.02 -9.91
CA ARG A 183 11.94 10.32 -11.08
C ARG A 183 12.75 10.71 -12.30
N TRP A 184 13.19 9.70 -13.03
CA TRP A 184 13.80 9.91 -14.33
C TRP A 184 12.72 10.21 -15.38
N PHE A 185 12.91 11.30 -16.11
CA PHE A 185 12.11 11.69 -17.27
C PHE A 185 12.96 11.56 -18.54
N ILE A 186 12.33 11.20 -19.65
CA ILE A 186 12.98 11.23 -20.96
C ILE A 186 13.32 12.70 -21.25
N LYS A 187 14.58 12.97 -21.62
CA LYS A 187 15.03 14.33 -21.97
C LYS A 187 14.07 14.94 -22.99
N GLU A 188 13.72 16.22 -22.82
CA GLU A 188 12.78 16.97 -23.67
C GLU A 188 11.28 16.67 -23.44
N THR A 189 10.91 15.99 -22.35
CA THR A 189 9.50 15.88 -21.95
C THR A 189 9.09 17.10 -21.11
N ASP A 190 8.06 17.83 -21.53
CA ASP A 190 7.44 18.87 -20.71
C ASP A 190 6.71 18.23 -19.52
N CYS A 191 7.07 18.65 -18.31
CA CYS A 191 6.44 18.23 -17.07
C CYS A 191 5.61 19.39 -16.49
N PRO A 192 4.36 19.14 -16.03
CA PRO A 192 3.67 17.85 -16.00
C PRO A 192 3.14 17.42 -17.37
N ILE A 193 3.02 16.11 -17.58
CA ILE A 193 2.45 15.55 -18.82
C ILE A 193 0.97 15.92 -18.91
N ARG A 194 0.60 16.54 -20.05
CA ARG A 194 -0.79 16.90 -20.37
C ARG A 194 -1.50 15.73 -21.05
N LEU A 195 -2.61 15.29 -20.48
CA LEU A 195 -3.47 14.24 -21.01
C LEU A 195 -4.82 14.83 -21.46
N PRO A 196 -5.43 14.35 -22.55
CA PRO A 196 -6.75 14.83 -22.95
C PRO A 196 -7.82 14.57 -21.88
N PHE A 197 -8.86 15.42 -21.77
CA PHE A 197 -9.98 15.19 -20.83
C PHE A 197 -10.68 13.83 -20.98
N SER A 198 -10.71 13.24 -22.18
CA SER A 198 -11.24 11.88 -22.39
C SER A 198 -10.48 10.79 -21.60
N PHE A 199 -9.31 11.10 -21.06
CA PHE A 199 -8.57 10.22 -20.17
C PHE A 199 -9.03 10.35 -18.70
N ALA A 200 -9.63 11.48 -18.31
CA ALA A 200 -10.15 11.69 -16.95
C ALA A 200 -11.26 10.69 -16.58
N GLU A 201 -12.03 10.22 -17.56
CA GLU A 201 -13.12 9.25 -17.36
C GLU A 201 -12.64 7.80 -17.19
N LYS A 202 -11.34 7.54 -17.36
CA LYS A 202 -10.75 6.19 -17.29
C LYS A 202 -10.10 5.86 -15.94
N PHE A 203 -10.15 6.78 -14.98
CA PHE A 203 -9.52 6.66 -13.67
C PHE A 203 -10.54 6.89 -12.57
#